data_AF-G3W687-F1
#
_entry.id   AF-G3W687-F1
#
_cell.length_a   1.000
_cell.length_b   1.000
_cell.length_c   1.000
_cell.angle_alpha   90.00
_cell.angle_beta   90.00
_cell.angle_gamma   90.00
#
_symmetry.space_group_name_H-M   'P 1'
#
loop_
_entity.id
_entity.type
_entity.pdbx_description
1 polymer ?
#
loop_
_entity_poly.entity_id
_entity_poly.type
_entity_poly.pdbx_seq_one_letter_code
_entity_poly.pdbx_strand_id
1 'polypeptide(L)'
;MDPTDTQKKQPDQDKEKMSNVKKQPRVSLEFRNLAESYQVVINDICQKMGHGMAEFLEKKVNSVQEWEKVWSRYAKKLSDLAKPENIDLAVHCLNELITNALQHIPDVLTYLSQLRNQSVFNFCAIPQVMAIATLAACYNNQQVFRGRVKIRKGQAVTLMMEATNMPAVKAIMYQYMEEIYQRIPSSDPSSSKTKQIISSVRKQNLPSCQLVSRNHYSPIYLSCAMLLVALSWQYLSTMSQATEEYVQTGEH
;
A
#
# COMPACT_ATOMS: atom_id res chain seq x y z
N MET A 1 2.40 36.06 -16.62
CA MET A 1 1.01 35.57 -16.47
C MET A 1 0.74 35.44 -14.99
N ASP A 2 -0.21 36.24 -14.53
CA ASP A 2 -0.64 36.39 -13.13
C ASP A 2 -1.30 35.08 -12.62
N PRO A 3 -0.90 34.53 -11.45
CA PRO A 3 -1.46 33.30 -10.91
C PRO A 3 -2.70 33.51 -10.03
N THR A 4 -3.50 34.57 -10.26
CA THR A 4 -4.78 34.78 -9.55
C THR A 4 -6.02 34.22 -10.28
N ASP A 5 -5.88 33.55 -11.42
CA ASP A 5 -7.03 33.16 -12.26
C ASP A 5 -7.34 31.64 -12.32
N THR A 6 -6.97 30.86 -11.29
CA THR A 6 -7.35 29.42 -11.24
C THR A 6 -8.27 29.04 -10.08
N GLN A 7 -8.82 30.01 -9.34
CA GLN A 7 -9.81 29.77 -8.27
C GLN A 7 -11.20 30.37 -8.54
N LYS A 8 -11.59 30.61 -9.80
CA LYS A 8 -12.94 31.14 -10.13
C LYS A 8 -13.75 30.34 -11.16
N LYS A 9 -13.46 29.04 -11.32
CA LYS A 9 -14.40 28.08 -11.92
C LYS A 9 -14.43 26.85 -11.04
N GLN A 10 -15.46 26.71 -10.19
CA GLN A 10 -16.06 25.43 -9.77
C GLN A 10 -17.35 25.50 -8.90
N PRO A 11 -18.04 26.62 -8.60
CA PRO A 11 -19.22 26.54 -7.75
C PRO A 11 -20.41 25.79 -8.40
N ASP A 12 -20.50 25.77 -9.73
CA ASP A 12 -21.62 25.13 -10.44
C ASP A 12 -21.48 23.61 -10.55
N GLN A 13 -20.28 23.06 -10.76
CA GLN A 13 -20.09 21.60 -10.81
C GLN A 13 -20.32 20.92 -9.46
N ASP A 14 -19.96 21.58 -8.36
CA ASP A 14 -20.15 21.02 -7.02
C ASP A 14 -21.62 21.11 -6.57
N LYS A 15 -22.34 22.17 -6.98
CA LYS A 15 -23.80 22.26 -6.83
C LYS A 15 -24.53 21.21 -7.67
N GLU A 16 -24.09 20.96 -8.90
CA GLU A 16 -24.67 19.95 -9.79
C GLU A 16 -24.46 18.54 -9.23
N LYS A 17 -23.25 18.19 -8.77
CA LYS A 17 -22.95 16.93 -8.06
C LYS A 17 -23.77 16.77 -6.79
N MET A 18 -23.88 17.82 -5.97
CA MET A 18 -24.71 17.80 -4.76
C MET A 18 -26.20 17.65 -5.10
N SER A 19 -26.68 18.23 -6.20
CA SER A 19 -28.05 18.05 -6.70
C SER A 19 -28.32 16.62 -7.19
N ASN A 20 -27.31 15.97 -7.77
CA ASN A 20 -27.39 14.58 -8.24
C ASN A 20 -27.42 13.59 -7.07
N VAL A 21 -26.67 13.84 -5.99
CA VAL A 21 -26.73 13.05 -4.74
C VAL A 21 -28.09 13.20 -4.05
N LYS A 22 -28.64 14.42 -4.00
CA LYS A 22 -30.01 14.69 -3.48
C LYS A 22 -31.12 13.97 -4.27
N LYS A 23 -30.82 13.44 -5.46
CA LYS A 23 -31.74 12.73 -6.35
C LYS A 23 -31.35 11.26 -6.56
N GLN A 24 -30.80 10.59 -5.57
CA GLN A 24 -30.60 9.12 -5.62
C GLN A 24 -31.68 8.37 -4.81
N PRO A 25 -32.95 8.36 -5.27
CA PRO A 25 -34.03 7.67 -4.56
C PRO A 25 -33.73 6.18 -4.42
N ARG A 26 -33.00 5.58 -5.37
CA ARG A 26 -32.56 4.18 -5.32
C ARG A 26 -31.74 3.84 -4.08
N VAL A 27 -30.74 4.65 -3.71
CA VAL A 27 -29.91 4.37 -2.53
C VAL A 27 -30.74 4.48 -1.24
N SER A 28 -31.58 5.51 -1.15
CA SER A 28 -32.47 5.70 0.01
C SER A 28 -33.53 4.61 0.12
N LEU A 29 -33.94 4.02 -1.01
CA LEU A 29 -34.90 2.92 -1.07
C LEU A 29 -34.23 1.62 -0.60
N GLU A 30 -33.07 1.26 -1.16
CA GLU A 30 -32.33 0.07 -0.74
C GLU A 30 -31.91 0.15 0.73
N PHE A 31 -31.52 1.33 1.21
CA PHE A 31 -31.25 1.55 2.63
C PHE A 31 -32.45 1.22 3.53
N ARG A 32 -33.64 1.69 3.14
CA ARG A 32 -34.90 1.42 3.87
C ARG A 32 -35.30 -0.06 3.85
N ASN A 33 -34.82 -0.82 2.86
CA ASN A 33 -35.05 -2.26 2.74
C ASN A 33 -34.09 -3.10 3.61
N LEU A 34 -33.04 -2.51 4.20
CA LEU A 34 -32.13 -3.23 5.10
C LEU A 34 -32.81 -3.60 6.42
N ALA A 35 -32.29 -4.61 7.12
CA ALA A 35 -32.73 -4.88 8.49
C ALA A 35 -32.42 -3.69 9.41
N GLU A 36 -33.27 -3.48 10.42
CA GLU A 36 -33.21 -2.33 11.33
C GLU A 36 -31.84 -2.20 12.02
N SER A 37 -31.21 -3.32 12.39
CA SER A 37 -29.88 -3.33 12.99
C SER A 37 -28.80 -2.67 12.12
N TYR A 38 -28.87 -2.83 10.79
CA TYR A 38 -27.96 -2.16 9.87
C TYR A 38 -28.32 -0.68 9.69
N GLN A 39 -29.62 -0.36 9.63
CA GLN A 39 -30.08 1.02 9.48
C GLN A 39 -29.64 1.90 10.65
N VAL A 40 -29.77 1.39 11.88
CA VAL A 40 -29.37 2.10 13.10
C VAL A 40 -27.88 2.45 13.07
N VAL A 41 -27.01 1.49 12.72
CA VAL A 41 -25.56 1.71 12.64
C VAL A 41 -25.22 2.74 11.56
N ILE A 42 -25.79 2.59 10.36
CA ILE A 42 -25.52 3.51 9.25
C ILE A 42 -25.99 4.93 9.61
N ASN A 43 -27.18 5.09 10.17
CA ASN A 43 -27.73 6.39 10.52
C ASN A 43 -26.90 7.08 11.62
N ASP A 44 -26.53 6.34 12.68
CA ASP A 44 -25.68 6.85 13.76
C ASP A 44 -24.31 7.32 13.24
N ILE A 45 -23.65 6.51 12.39
CA ILE A 45 -22.36 6.88 11.79
C ILE A 45 -22.52 8.07 10.84
N CYS A 46 -23.56 8.11 9.99
CA CYS A 46 -23.81 9.25 9.10
C CYS A 46 -24.07 10.54 9.89
N GLN A 47 -24.79 10.48 11.00
CA GLN A 47 -25.04 11.63 11.86
C GLN A 47 -23.75 12.12 12.53
N LYS A 48 -22.96 11.21 13.11
CA LYS A 48 -21.67 11.55 13.73
C LYS A 48 -20.68 12.12 12.72
N MET A 49 -20.58 11.53 11.53
CA MET A 49 -19.76 12.03 10.43
C MET A 49 -20.23 13.42 9.99
N GLY A 50 -21.54 13.61 9.77
CA GLY A 50 -22.10 14.90 9.35
C GLY A 50 -21.84 16.01 10.36
N HIS A 51 -21.99 15.72 11.66
CA HIS A 51 -21.67 16.66 12.73
C HIS A 51 -20.18 17.03 12.74
N GLY A 52 -19.28 16.04 12.71
CA GLY A 52 -17.84 16.29 12.69
C GLY A 52 -17.39 17.06 11.44
N MET A 53 -17.96 16.73 10.27
CA MET A 53 -17.67 17.47 9.03
C MET A 53 -18.13 18.93 9.12
N ALA A 54 -19.30 19.20 9.71
CA ALA A 54 -19.79 20.56 9.90
C ALA A 54 -18.92 21.35 10.88
N GLU A 55 -18.46 20.73 11.96
CA GLU A 55 -17.53 21.38 12.91
C GLU A 55 -16.25 21.86 12.21
N PHE A 56 -15.71 21.08 11.27
CA PHE A 56 -14.50 21.46 10.52
C PHE A 56 -14.72 22.48 9.40
N LEU A 57 -15.96 22.91 9.14
CA LEU A 57 -16.23 24.09 8.29
C LEU A 57 -15.96 25.40 9.05
N GLU A 58 -16.21 25.41 10.36
CA GLU A 58 -16.08 26.60 11.20
C GLU A 58 -14.76 26.64 11.98
N LYS A 59 -14.25 25.47 12.40
CA LYS A 59 -12.99 25.33 13.13
C LYS A 59 -11.89 24.76 12.25
N LYS A 60 -10.70 25.36 12.30
CA LYS A 60 -9.49 24.73 11.74
C LYS A 60 -9.22 23.42 12.48
N VAL A 61 -9.24 22.32 11.74
CA VAL A 61 -9.08 20.93 12.23
C VAL A 61 -7.85 20.80 13.13
N ASN A 62 -7.98 20.22 14.33
CA ASN A 62 -6.84 19.97 15.23
C ASN A 62 -5.86 18.91 14.67
N SER A 63 -6.29 17.96 13.84
CA SER A 63 -5.39 17.05 13.11
C SER A 63 -4.75 17.69 11.88
N VAL A 64 -5.40 18.65 11.20
CA VAL A 64 -4.69 19.54 10.27
C VAL A 64 -3.72 20.41 11.05
N GLN A 65 -3.97 20.76 12.32
CA GLN A 65 -2.94 21.39 13.15
C GLN A 65 -1.78 20.44 13.45
N GLU A 66 -1.96 19.11 13.55
CA GLU A 66 -0.82 18.17 13.64
C GLU A 66 -0.06 18.08 12.32
N TRP A 67 -0.76 17.99 11.19
CA TRP A 67 -0.16 18.08 9.86
C TRP A 67 0.55 19.43 9.65
N GLU A 68 -0.09 20.55 10.00
CA GLU A 68 0.40 21.94 9.94
C GLU A 68 1.55 22.14 10.90
N LYS A 69 1.52 21.58 12.12
CA LYS A 69 2.68 21.53 13.02
C LYS A 69 3.83 20.74 12.42
N VAL A 70 3.55 19.66 11.66
CA VAL A 70 4.59 18.89 10.99
C VAL A 70 5.18 19.67 9.84
N TRP A 71 4.38 20.04 8.82
CA TRP A 71 4.89 20.67 7.60
C TRP A 71 5.39 22.10 7.80
N SER A 72 4.84 22.86 8.76
CA SER A 72 5.32 24.23 9.04
C SER A 72 6.77 24.29 9.53
N ARG A 73 7.33 23.17 10.03
CA ARG A 73 8.76 23.03 10.34
C ARG A 73 9.64 22.95 9.09
N TYR A 74 9.07 22.57 7.95
CA TYR A 74 9.78 22.35 6.69
C TYR A 74 9.51 23.44 5.65
N ALA A 75 8.38 24.15 5.75
CA ALA A 75 8.03 25.21 4.81
C ALA A 75 7.14 26.29 5.45
N LYS A 76 7.23 27.53 4.94
CA LYS A 76 6.39 28.65 5.40
C LYS A 76 4.94 28.52 4.92
N LYS A 77 4.73 27.97 3.72
CA LYS A 77 3.41 27.64 3.17
C LYS A 77 3.41 26.21 2.66
N LEU A 78 2.28 25.52 2.77
CA LEU A 78 2.14 24.15 2.27
C LEU A 78 2.45 24.05 0.76
N SER A 79 2.06 25.05 -0.01
CA SER A 79 2.35 25.13 -1.45
C SER A 79 3.85 25.18 -1.77
N ASP A 80 4.68 25.60 -0.81
CA ASP A 80 6.12 25.69 -1.02
C ASP A 80 6.78 24.30 -1.07
N LEU A 81 6.15 23.25 -0.50
CA LEU A 81 6.65 21.87 -0.60
C LEU A 81 6.59 21.30 -2.03
N ALA A 82 5.76 21.87 -2.90
CA ALA A 82 5.68 21.47 -4.30
C ALA A 82 6.77 22.10 -5.17
N LYS A 83 7.50 23.10 -4.64
CA LYS A 83 8.52 23.82 -5.39
C LYS A 83 9.80 22.99 -5.50
N PRO A 84 10.45 22.93 -6.69
CA PRO A 84 11.67 22.14 -6.88
C PRO A 84 12.79 22.49 -5.89
N GLU A 85 12.91 23.75 -5.50
CA GLU A 85 13.92 24.23 -4.55
C GLU A 85 13.74 23.70 -3.12
N ASN A 86 12.55 23.24 -2.74
CA ASN A 86 12.25 22.73 -1.41
C ASN A 86 12.10 21.20 -1.38
N ILE A 87 12.49 20.50 -2.44
CA ILE A 87 12.18 19.07 -2.60
C ILE A 87 12.76 18.20 -1.47
N ASP A 88 13.94 18.53 -0.97
CA ASP A 88 14.57 17.76 0.11
C ASP A 88 13.83 17.93 1.44
N LEU A 89 13.45 19.18 1.77
CA LEU A 89 12.62 19.48 2.95
C LEU A 89 11.23 18.84 2.84
N ALA A 90 10.67 18.82 1.62
CA ALA A 90 9.41 18.17 1.35
C ALA A 90 9.48 16.66 1.57
N VAL A 91 10.56 16.00 1.13
CA VAL A 91 10.79 14.59 1.38
C VAL A 91 10.99 14.29 2.87
N HIS A 92 11.69 15.14 3.62
CA HIS A 92 11.80 14.98 5.08
C HIS A 92 10.45 15.09 5.78
N CYS A 93 9.62 16.07 5.39
CA CYS A 93 8.25 16.19 5.86
C CYS A 93 7.46 14.91 5.56
N LEU A 94 7.51 14.43 4.32
CA LEU A 94 6.84 13.20 3.88
C LEU A 94 7.26 11.99 4.71
N ASN A 95 8.55 11.81 4.95
CA ASN A 95 9.08 10.71 5.74
C ASN A 95 8.54 10.76 7.17
N GLU A 96 8.51 11.92 7.81
CA GLU A 96 7.94 12.08 9.16
C GLU A 96 6.46 11.67 9.22
N LEU A 97 5.69 12.05 8.20
CA LEU A 97 4.26 11.75 8.11
C LEU A 97 4.00 10.27 7.89
N ILE A 98 4.81 9.61 7.06
CA ILE A 98 4.77 8.16 6.90
C ILE A 98 5.16 7.49 8.22
N THR A 99 6.19 7.98 8.91
CA THR A 99 6.60 7.48 10.22
C THR A 99 5.49 7.59 11.26
N ASN A 100 4.71 8.67 11.24
CA ASN A 100 3.49 8.79 12.05
C ASN A 100 2.47 7.71 11.64
N ALA A 101 2.18 7.53 10.34
CA ALA A 101 1.22 6.51 9.89
C ALA A 101 1.63 5.07 10.27
N LEU A 102 2.93 4.74 10.25
CA LEU A 102 3.46 3.41 10.61
C LEU A 102 3.16 3.03 12.08
N GLN A 103 2.90 4.00 12.96
CA GLN A 103 2.58 3.73 14.36
C GLN A 103 1.26 2.95 14.55
N HIS A 104 0.37 2.97 13.55
CA HIS A 104 -0.93 2.30 13.62
C HIS A 104 -0.88 0.81 13.22
N ILE A 105 0.26 0.34 12.68
CA ILE A 105 0.38 -1.06 12.24
C ILE A 105 0.06 -2.07 13.35
N PRO A 106 0.54 -1.92 14.60
CA PRO A 106 0.19 -2.84 15.68
C PRO A 106 -1.32 -2.95 15.94
N ASP A 107 -2.03 -1.82 15.89
CA ASP A 107 -3.49 -1.78 16.08
C ASP A 107 -4.21 -2.46 14.91
N VAL A 108 -3.75 -2.23 13.67
CA VAL A 108 -4.29 -2.90 12.49
C VAL A 108 -4.10 -4.41 12.59
N LEU A 109 -2.90 -4.87 12.99
CA LEU A 109 -2.65 -6.30 13.17
C LEU A 109 -3.50 -6.89 14.29
N THR A 110 -3.68 -6.16 15.39
CA THR A 110 -4.57 -6.54 16.49
C THR A 110 -6.01 -6.68 16.02
N TYR A 111 -6.52 -5.70 15.28
CA TYR A 111 -7.87 -5.72 14.72
C TYR A 111 -8.11 -6.91 13.78
N LEU A 112 -7.23 -7.10 12.79
CA LEU A 112 -7.37 -8.18 11.80
C LEU A 112 -7.27 -9.56 12.45
N SER A 113 -6.51 -9.71 13.54
CA SER A 113 -6.37 -11.00 14.25
C SER A 113 -7.66 -11.46 14.94
N GLN A 114 -8.60 -10.54 15.20
CA GLN A 114 -9.87 -10.84 15.86
C GLN A 114 -10.97 -11.26 14.87
N LEU A 115 -10.78 -11.03 13.58
CA LEU A 115 -11.79 -11.34 12.56
C LEU A 115 -11.85 -12.84 12.29
N ARG A 116 -13.04 -13.43 12.45
CA ARG A 116 -13.26 -14.88 12.27
C ARG A 116 -13.91 -15.24 10.93
N ASN A 117 -14.71 -14.35 10.35
CA ASN A 117 -15.36 -14.58 9.07
C ASN A 117 -14.42 -14.24 7.91
N GLN A 118 -14.22 -15.18 6.98
CA GLN A 118 -13.25 -15.04 5.89
C GLN A 118 -13.56 -13.87 4.95
N SER A 119 -14.82 -13.65 4.59
CA SER A 119 -15.21 -12.56 3.70
C SER A 119 -14.99 -11.20 4.37
N VAL A 120 -15.31 -11.09 5.66
CA VAL A 120 -15.04 -9.88 6.46
C VAL A 120 -13.54 -9.66 6.62
N PHE A 121 -12.77 -10.72 6.90
CA PHE A 121 -11.31 -10.65 6.96
C PHE A 121 -10.74 -10.11 5.64
N ASN A 122 -11.11 -10.68 4.50
CA ASN A 122 -10.64 -10.24 3.19
C ASN A 122 -11.01 -8.78 2.92
N PHE A 123 -12.26 -8.40 3.21
CA PHE A 123 -12.75 -7.03 3.04
C PHE A 123 -11.94 -6.02 3.86
N CYS A 124 -11.56 -6.38 5.09
CA CYS A 124 -10.77 -5.51 5.96
C CYS A 124 -9.27 -5.57 5.65
N ALA A 125 -8.71 -6.73 5.32
CA ALA A 125 -7.27 -6.93 5.15
C ALA A 125 -6.74 -6.35 3.85
N ILE A 126 -7.48 -6.49 2.75
CA ILE A 126 -7.06 -6.02 1.42
C ILE A 126 -6.72 -4.52 1.42
N PRO A 127 -7.58 -3.61 1.92
CA PRO A 127 -7.25 -2.19 2.01
C PRO A 127 -5.98 -1.91 2.85
N GLN A 128 -5.74 -2.69 3.91
CA GLN A 128 -4.59 -2.49 4.80
C GLN A 128 -3.26 -2.88 4.15
N VAL A 129 -3.22 -4.02 3.44
CA VAL A 129 -2.01 -4.42 2.69
C VAL A 129 -1.72 -3.47 1.53
N MET A 130 -2.77 -2.90 0.92
CA MET A 130 -2.65 -1.90 -0.14
C MET A 130 -2.16 -0.56 0.41
N ALA A 131 -2.58 -0.18 1.61
CA ALA A 131 -2.14 1.01 2.29
C ALA A 131 -0.63 0.94 2.61
N ILE A 132 -0.15 -0.15 3.23
CA ILE A 132 1.28 -0.28 3.52
C ILE A 132 2.15 -0.35 2.26
N ALA A 133 1.67 -0.99 1.18
CA ALA A 133 2.35 -0.97 -0.12
C ALA A 133 2.45 0.45 -0.70
N THR A 134 1.40 1.26 -0.50
CA THR A 134 1.39 2.66 -0.93
C THR A 134 2.32 3.52 -0.06
N LEU A 135 2.32 3.34 1.27
CA LEU A 135 3.27 4.00 2.17
C LEU A 135 4.71 3.69 1.77
N ALA A 136 5.00 2.41 1.48
CA ALA A 136 6.29 2.01 0.95
C ALA A 136 6.58 2.73 -0.38
N ALA A 137 5.67 2.72 -1.36
CA ALA A 137 5.90 3.40 -2.64
C ALA A 137 6.16 4.92 -2.47
N CYS A 138 5.57 5.57 -1.47
CA CYS A 138 5.75 6.98 -1.16
C CYS A 138 7.01 7.29 -0.33
N TYR A 139 7.50 6.36 0.49
CA TYR A 139 8.61 6.63 1.40
C TYR A 139 9.88 7.04 0.68
N ASN A 140 10.47 8.16 1.11
CA ASN A 140 11.65 8.79 0.52
C ASN A 140 11.54 9.02 -1.00
N ASN A 141 10.34 9.36 -1.51
CA ASN A 141 10.06 9.46 -2.93
C ASN A 141 9.64 10.89 -3.35
N GLN A 142 10.50 11.57 -4.10
CA GLN A 142 10.25 12.92 -4.63
C GLN A 142 9.05 12.99 -5.59
N GLN A 143 8.66 11.87 -6.22
CA GLN A 143 7.55 11.84 -7.18
C GLN A 143 6.21 12.14 -6.52
N VAL A 144 6.09 12.01 -5.19
CA VAL A 144 4.89 12.42 -4.44
C VAL A 144 4.58 13.90 -4.64
N PHE A 145 5.59 14.75 -4.81
CA PHE A 145 5.43 16.19 -5.00
C PHE A 145 5.29 16.61 -6.47
N ARG A 146 5.53 15.69 -7.40
CA ARG A 146 5.48 15.95 -8.86
C ARG A 146 4.30 15.29 -9.54
N GLY A 147 3.63 14.35 -8.88
CA GLY A 147 2.53 13.60 -9.47
C GLY A 147 1.93 12.56 -8.54
N ARG A 148 1.17 11.63 -9.14
CA ARG A 148 0.45 10.59 -8.41
C ARG A 148 1.29 9.32 -8.33
N VAL A 149 1.85 9.05 -7.15
CA VAL A 149 2.43 7.74 -6.84
C VAL A 149 1.29 6.73 -6.68
N LYS A 150 1.36 5.62 -7.41
CA LYS A 150 0.37 4.55 -7.37
C LYS A 150 1.07 3.20 -7.48
N ILE A 151 0.60 2.23 -6.72
CA ILE A 151 0.94 0.82 -6.92
C ILE A 151 0.39 0.33 -8.27
N ARG A 152 1.13 -0.56 -8.93
CA ARG A 152 0.75 -1.09 -10.25
C ARG A 152 -0.46 -2.02 -10.10
N LYS A 153 -1.32 -2.10 -11.13
CA LYS A 153 -2.50 -2.98 -11.12
C LYS A 153 -2.14 -4.45 -10.87
N GLY A 154 -1.05 -4.95 -11.45
CA GLY A 154 -0.59 -6.33 -11.21
C GLY A 154 -0.23 -6.57 -9.75
N GLN A 155 0.51 -5.65 -9.13
CA GLN A 155 0.85 -5.71 -7.71
C GLN A 155 -0.41 -5.65 -6.83
N ALA A 156 -1.38 -4.81 -7.18
CA ALA A 156 -2.66 -4.75 -6.47
C ALA A 156 -3.41 -6.09 -6.50
N VAL A 157 -3.47 -6.74 -7.67
CA VAL A 157 -4.10 -8.06 -7.82
C VAL A 157 -3.38 -9.11 -6.98
N THR A 158 -2.04 -9.12 -6.97
CA THR A 158 -1.27 -10.02 -6.10
C THR A 158 -1.60 -9.81 -4.63
N LEU A 159 -1.63 -8.56 -4.15
CA LEU A 159 -1.99 -8.24 -2.77
C LEU A 159 -3.40 -8.69 -2.40
N MET A 160 -4.36 -8.53 -3.33
CA MET A 160 -5.73 -8.99 -3.14
C MET A 160 -5.83 -10.51 -3.02
N MET A 161 -5.03 -11.26 -3.78
CA MET A 161 -5.02 -12.71 -3.75
C MET A 161 -4.28 -13.28 -2.52
N GLU A 162 -3.20 -12.63 -2.09
CA GLU A 162 -2.36 -13.12 -0.99
C GLU A 162 -2.91 -12.73 0.40
N ALA A 163 -3.64 -11.62 0.54
CA ALA A 163 -4.14 -11.11 1.83
C ALA A 163 -5.40 -11.85 2.36
N THR A 164 -5.30 -13.18 2.51
CA THR A 164 -6.43 -14.05 2.86
C THR A 164 -6.33 -14.67 4.26
N ASN A 165 -5.22 -14.50 4.97
CA ASN A 165 -5.08 -14.99 6.34
C ASN A 165 -4.05 -14.15 7.10
N MET A 166 -4.07 -14.25 8.44
CA MET A 166 -3.24 -13.42 9.30
C MET A 166 -1.73 -13.61 9.08
N PRO A 167 -1.18 -14.84 8.95
CA PRO A 167 0.23 -15.04 8.61
C PRO A 167 0.63 -14.36 7.29
N ALA A 168 -0.17 -14.50 6.24
CA ALA A 168 0.10 -13.86 4.95
C ALA A 168 0.08 -12.33 5.05
N VAL A 169 -0.92 -11.75 5.74
CA VAL A 169 -0.98 -10.31 5.97
C VAL A 169 0.23 -9.81 6.78
N LYS A 170 0.61 -10.50 7.85
CA LYS A 170 1.82 -10.17 8.63
C LYS A 170 3.07 -10.20 7.75
N ALA A 171 3.23 -11.24 6.93
CA ALA A 171 4.37 -11.36 6.02
C ALA A 171 4.43 -10.18 5.02
N ILE A 172 3.29 -9.84 4.40
CA ILE A 172 3.20 -8.70 3.47
C ILE A 172 3.54 -7.39 4.18
N MET A 173 2.95 -7.13 5.35
CA MET A 173 3.22 -5.90 6.10
C MET A 173 4.70 -5.81 6.48
N TYR A 174 5.31 -6.89 6.98
CA TYR A 174 6.73 -6.89 7.33
C TYR A 174 7.65 -6.74 6.14
N GLN A 175 7.31 -7.32 4.99
CA GLN A 175 8.06 -7.12 3.75
C GLN A 175 8.09 -5.64 3.37
N TYR A 176 6.94 -4.96 3.32
CA TYR A 176 6.90 -3.53 2.98
C TYR A 176 7.54 -2.64 4.07
N MET A 177 7.44 -3.02 5.34
CA MET A 177 8.18 -2.33 6.41
C MET A 177 9.69 -2.49 6.25
N GLU A 178 10.18 -3.64 5.80
CA GLU A 178 11.59 -3.84 5.49
C GLU A 178 12.01 -3.03 4.26
N GLU A 179 11.17 -2.96 3.22
CA GLU A 179 11.42 -2.09 2.07
C GLU A 179 11.50 -0.60 2.44
N ILE A 180 10.73 -0.16 3.44
CA ILE A 180 10.85 1.17 4.02
C ILE A 180 12.16 1.28 4.80
N TYR A 181 12.48 0.30 5.65
CA TYR A 181 13.68 0.27 6.49
C TYR A 181 14.96 0.42 5.66
N GLN A 182 15.07 -0.29 4.54
CA GLN A 182 16.23 -0.26 3.65
C GLN A 182 16.37 1.08 2.89
N ARG A 183 15.29 1.87 2.81
CA ARG A 183 15.29 3.19 2.14
C ARG A 183 15.43 4.37 3.09
N ILE A 184 15.64 4.14 4.39
CA ILE A 184 15.82 5.20 5.38
C ILE A 184 17.18 5.90 5.15
N PRO A 185 17.19 7.19 4.75
CA PRO A 185 18.44 7.95 4.65
C PRO A 185 19.03 8.18 6.03
N SER A 186 20.35 8.14 6.16
CA SER A 186 21.04 8.51 7.40
C SER A 186 20.89 10.00 7.74
N SER A 187 20.71 10.85 6.74
CA SER A 187 20.48 12.28 6.87
C SER A 187 19.05 12.65 7.25
N ASP A 188 18.11 11.70 7.21
CA ASP A 188 16.70 12.00 7.47
C ASP A 188 16.43 12.28 8.96
N PRO A 189 15.78 13.41 9.31
CA PRO A 189 15.50 13.77 10.70
C PRO A 189 14.64 12.75 11.46
N SER A 190 13.78 12.01 10.75
CA SER A 190 12.89 11.00 11.33
C SER A 190 13.49 9.60 11.35
N SER A 191 14.70 9.41 10.80
CA SER A 191 15.33 8.10 10.61
C SER A 191 15.35 7.21 11.87
N SER A 192 15.75 7.77 13.02
CA SER A 192 15.80 7.05 14.30
C SER A 192 14.41 6.57 14.74
N LYS A 193 13.41 7.46 14.66
CA LYS A 193 12.02 7.16 15.02
C LYS A 193 11.41 6.11 14.08
N THR A 194 11.66 6.22 12.78
CA THR A 194 11.20 5.22 11.79
C THR A 194 11.80 3.84 12.09
N LYS A 195 13.12 3.77 12.34
CA LYS A 195 13.80 2.52 12.70
C LYS A 195 13.24 1.93 13.99
N GLN A 196 12.96 2.77 15.00
CA GLN A 196 12.41 2.33 16.28
C GLN A 196 11.01 1.73 16.12
N ILE A 197 10.11 2.39 15.38
CA ILE A 197 8.74 1.90 15.14
C ILE A 197 8.79 0.56 14.41
N ILE A 198 9.58 0.46 13.33
CA ILE A 198 9.71 -0.78 12.56
C ILE A 198 10.25 -1.92 13.44
N SER A 199 11.27 -1.63 14.26
CA SER A 199 11.84 -2.60 15.19
C SER A 199 10.85 -3.03 16.28
N SER A 200 10.02 -2.12 16.76
CA SER A 200 9.03 -2.40 17.81
C SER A 200 7.91 -3.29 17.29
N VAL A 201 7.39 -3.00 16.10
CA VAL A 201 6.35 -3.80 15.43
C VAL A 201 6.85 -5.23 15.17
N ARG A 202 8.12 -5.39 14.78
CA ARG A 202 8.75 -6.71 14.57
C ARG A 202 8.82 -7.52 15.88
N LYS A 203 9.11 -6.87 17.00
CA LYS A 203 9.28 -7.53 18.32
C LYS A 203 7.95 -7.95 18.95
N GLN A 204 6.88 -7.18 18.77
CA GLN A 204 5.58 -7.42 19.43
C GLN A 204 4.82 -8.66 18.95
N ASN A 205 5.29 -9.37 17.90
CA ASN A 205 4.47 -10.36 17.20
C ASN A 205 5.19 -11.69 16.86
N LEU A 206 6.29 -12.01 17.54
CA LEU A 206 6.91 -13.34 17.46
C LEU A 206 6.40 -14.22 18.61
N PRO A 207 5.65 -15.29 18.28
CA PRO A 207 6.33 -16.58 18.13
C PRO A 207 6.07 -17.20 16.75
N SER A 208 7.14 -17.75 16.17
CA SER A 208 7.16 -18.70 15.06
C SER A 208 6.48 -18.27 13.75
N CYS A 209 7.13 -17.39 12.99
CA CYS A 209 7.00 -17.43 11.54
C CYS A 209 8.41 -17.46 10.97
N GLN A 210 8.81 -18.57 10.36
CA GLN A 210 10.01 -18.63 9.55
C GLN A 210 9.87 -17.56 8.47
N LEU A 211 10.81 -16.61 8.44
CA LEU A 211 11.02 -15.74 7.30
C LEU A 211 11.38 -16.66 6.14
N VAL A 212 10.39 -17.06 5.35
CA VAL A 212 10.66 -17.65 4.04
C VAL A 212 11.21 -16.49 3.22
N SER A 213 12.54 -16.44 3.11
CA SER A 213 13.23 -15.62 2.11
C SER A 213 12.73 -16.12 0.75
N ARG A 214 11.73 -15.43 0.21
CA ARG A 214 11.21 -15.71 -1.12
C ARG A 214 12.18 -15.06 -2.11
N ASN A 215 13.32 -15.73 -2.35
CA ASN A 215 14.14 -15.47 -3.51
C ASN A 215 13.23 -15.64 -4.73
N HIS A 216 12.78 -14.52 -5.30
CA HIS A 216 12.07 -14.50 -6.57
C HIS A 216 13.05 -14.90 -7.68
N TYR A 217 13.31 -16.20 -7.82
CA TYR A 217 13.77 -16.71 -9.10
C TYR A 217 12.63 -16.45 -10.08
N SER A 218 12.87 -15.56 -11.05
CA SER A 218 11.91 -15.30 -12.12
C SER A 218 11.49 -16.65 -12.73
N PRO A 219 10.19 -16.90 -13.01
CA PRO A 219 9.71 -18.13 -13.66
C PRO A 219 10.47 -18.47 -14.94
N ILE A 220 11.07 -17.44 -15.55
CA ILE A 220 11.94 -17.53 -16.72
C ILE A 220 13.18 -18.40 -16.43
N TYR A 221 13.84 -18.25 -15.28
CA TYR A 221 15.04 -19.04 -14.96
C TYR A 221 14.73 -20.52 -14.77
N LEU A 222 13.59 -20.85 -14.16
CA LEU A 222 13.12 -22.22 -14.04
C LEU A 222 12.82 -22.82 -15.43
N SER A 223 12.18 -22.05 -16.32
CA SER A 223 11.95 -22.51 -17.69
C SER A 223 13.26 -22.69 -18.48
N CYS A 224 14.22 -21.79 -18.33
CA CYS A 224 15.53 -21.90 -18.98
C CYS A 224 16.33 -23.11 -18.46
N ALA A 225 16.32 -23.36 -17.15
CA ALA A 225 16.98 -24.52 -16.57
C ALA A 225 16.37 -25.84 -17.07
N MET A 226 15.05 -25.93 -17.14
CA MET A 226 14.36 -27.12 -17.69
C MET A 226 14.67 -27.35 -19.16
N LEU A 227 14.76 -26.28 -19.97
CA LEU A 227 15.17 -26.39 -21.37
C LEU A 227 16.61 -26.88 -21.52
N LEU A 228 17.54 -26.35 -20.72
CA LEU A 228 18.94 -26.80 -20.74
C LEU A 228 19.08 -28.27 -20.34
N VAL A 229 18.33 -28.71 -19.32
CA VAL A 229 18.30 -30.12 -18.92
C VAL A 229 17.75 -30.99 -20.05
N ALA A 230 16.64 -30.58 -20.69
CA ALA A 230 16.04 -31.33 -21.81
C ALA A 230 16.99 -31.44 -23.01
N LEU A 231 17.67 -30.35 -23.38
CA LEU A 231 18.64 -30.34 -24.47
C LEU A 231 19.87 -31.19 -24.15
N SER A 232 20.35 -31.14 -22.90
CA SER A 232 21.46 -31.99 -22.46
C SER A 232 21.10 -33.47 -22.46
N TRP A 233 19.86 -33.81 -22.08
CA TRP A 233 19.33 -35.17 -22.14
C TRP A 233 19.22 -35.68 -23.57
N GLN A 234 18.70 -34.85 -24.48
CA GLN A 234 18.65 -35.17 -25.91
C GLN A 234 20.07 -35.41 -26.45
N TYR A 235 21.00 -34.49 -26.21
CA TYR A 235 22.38 -34.62 -26.65
C TYR A 235 23.04 -35.92 -26.15
N LEU A 236 22.86 -36.25 -24.86
CA LEU A 236 23.41 -37.47 -24.28
C LEU A 236 22.76 -38.73 -24.88
N SER A 237 21.46 -38.71 -25.13
CA SER A 237 20.75 -39.84 -25.77
C SER A 237 21.22 -40.07 -27.21
N THR A 238 21.46 -39.00 -27.96
CA THR A 238 21.98 -39.09 -29.34
C THR A 238 23.42 -39.57 -29.36
N MET A 239 24.25 -39.14 -28.42
CA MET A 239 25.62 -39.65 -28.29
C MET A 239 25.65 -41.12 -27.89
N SER A 240 24.76 -41.57 -26.99
CA SER A 240 24.65 -42.99 -26.62
C SER A 240 24.31 -43.86 -27.85
N GLN A 241 23.34 -43.44 -28.66
CA GLN A 241 22.97 -44.16 -29.89
C GLN A 241 24.10 -44.18 -30.93
N ALA A 242 24.79 -43.05 -31.13
CA ALA A 242 25.94 -42.99 -32.02
C ALA A 242 27.10 -43.87 -31.55
N THR A 243 27.25 -44.06 -30.24
CA THR A 243 28.28 -44.95 -29.68
C THR A 243 27.91 -46.43 -29.89
N GLU A 244 26.63 -46.80 -29.74
CA GLU A 244 26.15 -48.15 -30.03
C GLU A 244 26.31 -48.53 -31.52
N GLU A 245 26.01 -47.60 -32.44
CA GLU A 245 26.21 -47.82 -33.88
C GLU A 245 27.70 -47.97 -34.27
N TYR A 246 28.60 -47.25 -33.60
CA TYR A 246 30.06 -47.38 -33.80
C TYR A 246 30.60 -48.73 -33.30
N VAL A 247 30.09 -49.24 -32.18
CA VAL A 247 30.48 -50.55 -31.66
C VAL A 247 30.01 -51.67 -32.59
N GLN A 248 28.81 -51.57 -33.17
CA GLN A 248 28.29 -52.56 -34.12
C GLN A 248 29.00 -52.56 -35.48
N THR A 249 29.55 -51.43 -35.92
CA THR A 249 30.28 -51.34 -37.19
C THR A 249 31.77 -51.70 -37.05
N GLY A 250 32.31 -51.79 -35.83
CA GLY A 250 33.68 -52.24 -35.55
C GLY A 250 33.85 -53.76 -35.40
N GLU A 251 32.76 -54.54 -35.37
CA GLU A 251 32.78 -56.01 -35.29
C GLU A 251 32.58 -56.72 -36.66
N HIS A 252 32.73 -56.00 -37.77
CA HIS A 252 32.71 -56.56 -39.13
C HIS A 252 33.99 -56.35 -39.92
#